data_AF-A0A2D9K7T2-F1
#
_entry.id   AF-A0A2D9K7T2-F1
#
_cell.length_a   1.000
_cell.length_b   1.000
_cell.length_c   1.000
_cell.angle_alpha   90.00
_cell.angle_beta   90.00
_cell.angle_gamma   90.00
#
_symmetry.space_group_name_H-M   'P 1'
#
loop_
_entity.id
_entity.type
_entity.pdbx_description
1 polymer ?
#
loop_
_entity_poly.entity_id
_entity_poly.type
_entity_poly.pdbx_seq_one_letter_code
_entity_poly.pdbx_strand_id
1 'polypeptide(L)'
;MLLVGCSGDASVCKEIPVPVPAYETVAECQQDLGLQIRLSGSEQRKVYGACKAVDEEVFEQSASIDWAVSRDGQLLITFDAEPQMVASR
;
A
#
# COMPACT_ATOMS: atom_id res chain seq x y z
N MET A 1 1.76 -4.14 2.94
CA MET A 1 1.29 -4.51 1.60
C MET A 1 0.09 -3.66 1.25
N LEU A 2 0.04 -3.15 0.02
CA LEU A 2 -1.13 -2.48 -0.52
C LEU A 2 -1.47 -3.09 -1.87
N LEU A 3 -2.76 -3.30 -2.13
CA LEU A 3 -3.29 -3.67 -3.44
C LEU A 3 -4.21 -2.57 -3.96
N VAL A 4 -4.12 -2.30 -5.26
CA VAL A 4 -4.94 -1.31 -5.96
C VAL A 4 -5.50 -1.92 -7.23
N GLY A 5 -6.81 -1.89 -7.37
CA GLY A 5 -7.53 -2.28 -8.58
C GLY A 5 -7.79 -1.06 -9.46
N CYS A 6 -7.44 -1.13 -10.74
CA CYS A 6 -7.64 -0.06 -11.69
C CYS A 6 -8.42 -0.50 -12.94
N SER A 7 -9.10 0.48 -13.53
CA SER A 7 -9.57 0.44 -14.92
C SER A 7 -8.45 0.11 -15.91
N GLY A 8 -8.80 -0.30 -17.14
CA GLY A 8 -7.83 -0.79 -18.12
C GLY A 8 -6.76 0.24 -18.53
N ASP A 9 -7.09 1.53 -18.51
CA ASP A 9 -6.19 2.66 -18.77
C ASP A 9 -5.56 3.26 -17.50
N ALA A 10 -5.85 2.68 -16.33
CA ALA A 10 -5.41 3.14 -15.01
C ALA A 10 -5.86 4.57 -14.63
N SER A 11 -6.90 5.12 -15.28
CA SER A 11 -7.44 6.45 -14.96
C SER A 11 -8.27 6.48 -13.67
N VAL A 12 -8.92 5.36 -13.36
CA VAL A 12 -9.69 5.14 -12.13
C VAL A 12 -9.11 3.96 -11.38
N CYS A 13 -8.65 4.19 -10.16
CA CYS A 13 -8.03 3.21 -9.27
C CYS A 13 -8.69 3.27 -7.88
N LYS A 14 -8.74 2.12 -7.20
CA LYS A 14 -9.26 2.00 -5.83
C LYS A 14 -8.43 0.99 -5.05
N GLU A 15 -8.26 1.21 -3.76
CA GLU A 15 -7.66 0.23 -2.86
C GLU A 15 -8.51 -1.05 -2.82
N ILE A 16 -7.83 -2.19 -2.75
CA ILE A 16 -8.44 -3.49 -2.51
C ILE A 16 -8.04 -3.95 -1.10
N PRO A 17 -9.00 -4.21 -0.21
CA PRO A 17 -8.70 -4.75 1.11
C PRO A 17 -7.96 -6.08 1.01
N VAL A 18 -6.91 -6.24 1.82
CA VAL A 18 -6.16 -7.50 1.96
C VAL A 18 -6.36 -8.08 3.36
N PRO A 19 -6.38 -9.42 3.52
CA PRO A 19 -6.51 -10.04 4.83
C PRO A 19 -5.34 -9.74 5.77
N VAL A 20 -4.12 -9.63 5.22
CA VAL A 20 -2.89 -9.37 5.97
C VAL A 20 -2.17 -8.17 5.35
N PRO A 21 -2.38 -6.95 5.86
CA PRO A 21 -1.76 -5.75 5.30
C PRO A 21 -0.32 -5.51 5.82
N ALA A 22 0.05 -6.09 6.96
CA ALA A 22 1.34 -5.86 7.61
C ALA A 22 2.08 -7.19 7.82
N TYR A 23 3.40 -7.14 7.63
CA TYR A 23 4.32 -8.27 7.71
C TYR A 23 5.51 -7.86 8.56
N GLU A 24 6.20 -8.83 9.18
CA GLU A 24 7.43 -8.57 9.93
C GLU A 24 8.57 -8.17 8.99
N THR A 25 8.64 -8.78 7.81
CA THR A 25 9.65 -8.43 6.80
C THR A 25 9.07 -8.15 5.42
N VAL A 26 9.78 -7.34 4.64
CA VAL A 26 9.44 -7.10 3.22
C VAL A 26 9.56 -8.38 2.39
N ALA A 27 10.47 -9.30 2.75
CA ALA A 27 10.66 -10.55 2.04
C ALA A 27 9.43 -11.47 2.15
N GLU A 28 8.86 -11.62 3.36
CA GLU A 28 7.63 -12.37 3.58
C GLU A 28 6.46 -11.75 2.81
N CYS A 29 6.33 -10.42 2.87
CA CYS A 29 5.32 -9.70 2.09
C CYS A 29 5.44 -10.01 0.58
N GLN A 30 6.66 -9.99 0.04
CA GLN A 30 6.92 -10.26 -1.38
C GLN A 30 6.59 -11.70 -1.78
N GLN A 31 6.80 -12.68 -0.88
CA GLN A 31 6.44 -14.07 -1.10
C GLN A 31 4.92 -14.24 -1.26
N ASP A 32 4.15 -13.51 -0.46
CA ASP A 32 2.68 -13.57 -0.48
C ASP A 32 2.04 -12.71 -1.58
N LEU A 33 2.71 -11.62 -1.99
CA LEU A 33 2.15 -10.59 -2.87
C LEU A 33 1.50 -11.15 -4.14
N GLY A 34 2.19 -12.08 -4.81
CA GLY A 34 1.68 -12.69 -6.03
C GLY A 34 0.39 -13.51 -5.82
N LEU A 35 0.28 -14.21 -4.69
CA LEU A 35 -0.92 -14.95 -4.32
C LEU A 35 -2.05 -13.98 -3.96
N GLN A 36 -1.76 -12.92 -3.20
CA GLN A 36 -2.74 -11.93 -2.76
C GLN A 36 -3.34 -11.17 -3.95
N ILE A 37 -2.54 -10.84 -4.96
CA ILE A 37 -3.04 -10.25 -6.22
C ILE A 37 -4.04 -11.20 -6.90
N ARG A 38 -3.73 -12.50 -7.00
CA ARG A 38 -4.60 -13.50 -7.62
C ARG A 38 -5.89 -13.73 -6.83
N LEU A 39 -5.83 -13.66 -5.50
CA LEU A 39 -6.97 -13.86 -4.61
C LEU A 39 -7.75 -12.58 -4.29
N SER A 40 -7.34 -11.43 -4.85
CA SER A 40 -7.91 -10.11 -4.53
C SER A 40 -9.42 -9.98 -4.76
N GLY A 41 -10.03 -10.87 -5.55
CA GLY A 41 -11.47 -10.81 -5.87
C GLY A 41 -11.86 -9.53 -6.61
N SER A 42 -10.89 -8.80 -7.17
CA SER A 42 -11.10 -7.52 -7.81
C SER A 42 -11.79 -7.70 -9.17
N GLU A 43 -12.90 -6.97 -9.36
CA GLU A 43 -13.56 -6.82 -10.66
C GLU A 43 -12.80 -5.87 -11.62
N GLN A 44 -11.74 -5.22 -11.13
CA GLN A 44 -10.94 -4.31 -11.91
C GLN A 44 -10.00 -5.05 -12.88
N ARG A 45 -9.83 -4.49 -14.09
CA ARG A 45 -9.05 -5.15 -15.17
C ARG A 45 -7.56 -5.29 -14.86
N LYS A 46 -7.02 -4.38 -14.04
CA LYS A 46 -5.61 -4.38 -13.64
C LYS A 46 -5.53 -4.32 -12.13
N VAL A 47 -4.70 -5.18 -11.54
CA VAL A 47 -4.40 -5.16 -10.11
C VAL A 47 -2.92 -4.93 -9.94
N TYR A 48 -2.57 -3.93 -9.15
CA TYR A 48 -1.20 -3.61 -8.78
C TYR A 48 -1.02 -3.88 -7.29
N GLY A 49 0.18 -4.31 -6.91
CA GLY A 49 0.51 -4.57 -5.52
C GLY A 49 1.94 -4.20 -5.22
N ALA A 50 2.18 -3.74 -4.00
CA ALA A 50 3.52 -3.40 -3.53
C ALA A 50 3.70 -3.70 -2.04
N CYS A 51 4.95 -4.06 -1.71
CA CYS A 51 5.46 -4.21 -0.35
C CYS A 51 6.41 -3.05 -0.08
N LYS A 52 6.15 -2.30 0.99
CA LYS A 52 6.94 -1.14 1.38
C LYS A 52 7.31 -1.31 2.85
N ALA A 53 8.60 -1.14 3.16
CA ALA A 53 9.07 -1.04 4.52
C ALA A 53 8.53 0.26 5.15
N VAL A 54 8.14 0.18 6.41
CA VAL A 54 7.78 1.34 7.22
C VAL A 54 9.02 1.73 8.01
N ASP A 55 9.43 2.99 7.91
CA ASP A 55 10.56 3.49 8.69
C ASP A 55 10.16 3.63 10.17
N GLU A 56 11.11 3.42 11.09
CA GLU A 56 10.85 3.40 12.54
C GLU A 56 10.20 4.70 13.04
N GLU A 57 10.67 5.85 12.56
CA GLU A 57 10.11 7.16 12.91
C GLU A 57 8.62 7.29 12.55
N VAL A 58 8.23 6.72 11.40
CA VAL A 58 6.84 6.69 10.94
C VAL A 58 6.03 5.71 11.78
N PHE A 59 6.62 4.55 12.13
CA PHE A 59 5.94 3.52 12.92
C PHE A 59 5.59 3.97 14.34
N GLU A 60 6.42 4.82 14.95
CA GLU A 60 6.18 5.39 16.28
C GLU A 60 5.11 6.50 16.28
N GLN A 61 4.66 6.96 15.11
CA GLN A 61 3.75 8.08 14.94
C GLN A 61 2.46 7.66 14.21
N SER A 62 1.42 8.48 14.30
CA SER A 62 0.32 8.39 13.35
C SER A 62 0.84 8.81 11.97
N ALA A 63 0.49 8.06 10.92
CA ALA A 63 0.89 8.37 9.56
C ALA A 63 -0.25 8.15 8.58
N SER A 64 -0.35 9.00 7.57
CA SER A 64 -1.17 8.75 6.39
C SER A 64 -0.39 7.96 5.35
N ILE A 65 -1.11 7.20 4.53
CA ILE A 65 -0.55 6.47 3.39
C ILE A 65 -1.01 7.16 2.11
N ASP A 66 -0.05 7.64 1.35
CA ASP A 66 -0.27 8.13 0.00
C ASP A 66 0.25 7.09 -1.01
N TRP A 67 -0.52 6.88 -2.07
CA TRP A 67 -0.15 5.93 -3.11
C TRP A 67 -0.55 6.40 -4.50
N ALA A 68 0.22 5.94 -5.49
CA ALA A 68 -0.05 6.20 -6.91
C ALA A 68 0.43 5.05 -7.79
N VAL A 69 -0.23 4.85 -8.93
CA VAL A 69 0.26 3.95 -9.98
C VAL A 69 1.07 4.77 -10.99
N SER A 70 2.34 4.44 -11.13
CA SER A 70 3.24 5.09 -12.09
C SER A 70 2.91 4.71 -13.53
N ARG A 71 3.45 5.46 -14.49
CA ARG A 71 3.20 5.23 -15.93
C ARG A 71 3.76 3.88 -16.44
N ASP A 72 4.79 3.36 -15.79
CA ASP A 72 5.38 2.05 -16.04
C ASP A 72 4.68 0.91 -15.27
N GLY A 73 3.60 1.23 -14.53
CA GLY A 73 2.74 0.23 -13.89
C GLY A 73 3.26 -0.26 -12.54
N GLN A 74 4.01 0.57 -11.81
CA GLN A 74 4.42 0.28 -10.44
C GLN A 74 3.48 0.99 -9.45
N LEU A 75 3.15 0.32 -8.35
CA LEU A 75 2.45 0.94 -7.24
C LEU A 75 3.50 1.58 -6.30
N LEU A 76 3.50 2.90 -6.24
CA LEU A 76 4.35 3.70 -5.37
C LEU A 76 3.59 3.97 -4.07
N ILE A 77 4.24 3.77 -2.93
CA ILE A 77 3.68 3.96 -1.59
C ILE A 77 4.61 4.87 -0.80
N THR A 78 4.04 5.93 -0.23
CA THR A 78 4.68 6.86 0.68
C THR A 78 3.92 6.88 1.99
N PHE A 79 4.65 7.02 3.10
CA PHE A 79 4.06 7.29 4.39
C PHE A 79 4.41 8.71 4.80
N ASP A 80 3.41 9.47 5.23
CA ASP A 80 3.59 10.83 5.73
C ASP A 80 3.22 10.86 7.21
N ALA A 81 4.23 11.08 8.06
CA ALA A 81 4.04 11.15 9.50
C ALA A 81 3.31 12.45 9.89
N GLU A 82 2.32 12.33 10.77
CA GLU A 82 1.60 13.49 11.29
C GLU A 82 2.44 14.21 12.34
N PRO A 83 2.56 15.55 12.29
CA PRO A 83 3.30 16.30 13.30
C PRO A 83 2.71 16.09 14.70
N GLN A 84 3.53 15.62 15.64
CA GLN A 84 3.17 15.49 17.05
C GLN A 84 2.95 16.88 17.67
N MET A 85 1.71 17.36 17.76
CA MET A 85 1.38 18.56 18.52
C MET A 85 1.27 18.24 20.02
N VAL A 86 2.34 18.53 20.77
CA VAL A 86 2.31 18.43 22.23
C VAL A 86 1.66 19.68 22.82
N ALA A 87 0.51 19.54 23.48
CA ALA A 87 -0.09 20.63 24.24
C ALA A 87 0.74 20.90 25.51
N SER A 88 1.51 21.99 25.52
CA SER A 88 2.16 22.49 26.75
C SER A 88 1.11 23.13 27.67
N ARG A 89 1.05 22.69 28.92
CA ARG A 89 0.21 23.26 29.98
C ARG A 89 0.89 24.40 30.71
#